data_AF-A0AAW6Y019-F1
#
_entry.id   AF-A0AAW6Y019-F1
#
_cell.length_a   1.000
_cell.length_b   1.000
_cell.length_c   1.000
_cell.angle_alpha   90.00
_cell.angle_beta   90.00
_cell.angle_gamma   90.00
#
_symmetry.space_group_name_H-M   'P 1'
#
loop_
_entity.id
_entity.type
_entity.pdbx_description
1 polymer ?
#
loop_
_entity_poly.entity_id
_entity_poly.type
_entity_poly.pdbx_seq_one_letter_code
_entity_poly.pdbx_strand_id
1 'polypeptide(L)'
;ADNFSLWHQLGSVFRKVDDVLDLELSALGLSLQDVQLLYSLKQAPQWRLRMSDLADSVALTRSGVTRAVSRLVKRSLVCRQ
;
A
#
# COMPACT_ATOMS: atom_id res chain seq x y z
N ALA A 1 29.33 -17.32 9.87
CA ALA A 1 28.63 -16.03 10.03
C ALA A 1 27.42 -16.28 10.93
N ASP A 2 27.19 -15.43 11.93
CA ASP A 2 26.01 -15.55 12.78
C ASP A 2 24.78 -15.06 11.99
N ASN A 3 23.93 -16.01 11.58
CA ASN A 3 22.73 -15.75 10.77
C ASN A 3 21.81 -14.70 11.43
N PHE A 4 21.83 -14.59 12.77
CA PHE A 4 21.02 -13.62 13.49
C PHE A 4 21.40 -12.16 13.17
N SER A 5 22.70 -11.89 13.06
CA SER A 5 23.21 -10.55 12.72
C SER A 5 22.80 -10.11 11.31
N LEU A 6 22.79 -11.03 10.34
CA LEU A 6 22.34 -10.77 8.97
C LEU A 6 20.84 -10.50 8.93
N TRP A 7 20.02 -11.27 9.66
CA TRP A 7 18.59 -11.01 9.77
C TRP A 7 18.28 -9.64 10.37
N HIS A 8 19.01 -9.24 11.41
CA HIS A 8 18.85 -7.91 12.00
C HIS A 8 19.25 -6.80 11.03
N GLN A 9 20.37 -6.95 10.32
CA GLN A 9 20.82 -5.97 9.33
C GLN A 9 19.80 -5.82 8.20
N LEU A 10 19.30 -6.92 7.66
CA LEU A 10 18.27 -6.92 6.62
C LEU A 10 17.00 -6.21 7.11
N GLY A 11 16.53 -6.51 8.32
CA GLY A 11 15.38 -5.84 8.92
C GLY A 11 15.60 -4.34 9.12
N SER A 12 16.83 -3.92 9.44
CA SER A 12 17.16 -2.48 9.58
C SER A 12 17.16 -1.73 8.24
N VAL A 13 17.54 -2.41 7.15
CA VAL A 13 17.47 -1.83 5.79
C VAL A 13 16.02 -1.67 5.38
N PHE A 14 15.19 -2.70 5.55
CA PHE A 14 13.76 -2.61 5.23
C PHE A 14 13.07 -1.48 6.00
N ARG A 15 13.32 -1.35 7.31
CA ARG A 15 12.78 -0.23 8.11
C ARG A 15 13.19 1.14 7.56
N LYS A 16 14.48 1.34 7.25
CA LYS A 16 14.94 2.61 6.70
C LYS A 16 14.30 2.94 5.35
N VAL A 17 14.07 1.94 4.52
CA VAL A 17 13.39 2.13 3.23
C VAL A 17 11.92 2.50 3.48
N ASP A 18 11.22 1.77 4.34
CA ASP A 18 9.82 2.07 4.70
C ASP A 18 9.70 3.46 5.31
N ASP A 19 10.58 3.85 6.24
CA ASP A 19 10.58 5.16 6.89
C ASP A 19 10.72 6.31 5.87
N VAL A 20 11.62 6.16 4.89
CA VAL A 20 11.81 7.18 3.83
C VAL A 20 10.59 7.23 2.92
N LEU A 21 10.04 6.09 2.52
CA LEU A 21 8.84 6.04 1.68
C LEU A 21 7.63 6.64 2.39
N ASP A 22 7.43 6.31 3.67
CA ASP A 22 6.32 6.85 4.47
C ASP A 22 6.48 8.36 4.66
N LEU A 23 7.70 8.88 4.87
CA LEU A 23 7.94 10.32 4.95
C LEU A 23 7.53 11.04 3.66
N GLU A 24 8.04 10.60 2.52
CA GLU A 24 7.76 11.20 1.20
C GLU A 24 6.27 11.10 0.82
N LEU A 25 5.65 9.94 1.05
CA LEU A 25 4.24 9.73 0.73
C LEU A 25 3.32 10.47 1.69
N SER A 26 3.68 10.60 2.97
CA SER A 26 2.89 11.36 3.94
C SER A 26 2.83 12.85 3.62
N ALA A 27 3.87 13.41 2.98
CA ALA A 27 3.84 14.78 2.46
C ALA A 27 2.78 14.95 1.35
N LEU A 28 2.47 13.87 0.63
CA LEU A 28 1.36 13.79 -0.31
C LEU A 28 0.06 13.30 0.37
N GLY A 29 0.06 12.98 1.66
CA GLY A 29 -1.02 12.40 2.45
C GLY A 29 -1.40 10.96 2.07
N LEU A 30 -0.49 10.24 1.41
CA LEU A 30 -0.66 8.85 0.98
C LEU A 30 0.19 7.94 1.88
N SER A 31 -0.20 6.67 1.99
CA SER A 31 0.69 5.61 2.50
C SER A 31 1.22 4.74 1.38
N LEU A 32 2.24 3.92 1.66
CA LEU A 32 2.71 2.92 0.70
C LEU A 32 1.59 1.97 0.24
N GLN A 33 0.66 1.61 1.13
CA GLN A 33 -0.48 0.76 0.78
C GLN A 33 -1.49 1.47 -0.13
N ASP A 34 -1.67 2.79 0.03
CA ASP A 34 -2.50 3.57 -0.88
C ASP A 34 -1.90 3.55 -2.31
N VAL A 35 -0.57 3.66 -2.43
CA VAL A 35 0.14 3.56 -3.73
C VAL A 35 0.01 2.16 -4.32
N GLN A 36 0.19 1.11 -3.53
CA GLN A 36 0.02 -0.28 -3.98
C GLN A 36 -1.40 -0.53 -4.49
N LEU A 37 -2.42 -0.01 -3.80
CA LEU A 37 -3.82 -0.11 -4.21
C LEU A 37 -4.05 0.57 -5.56
N LEU A 38 -3.56 1.81 -5.73
CA LEU A 38 -3.66 2.54 -7.00
C LEU A 38 -2.92 1.81 -8.13
N TYR A 39 -1.77 1.20 -7.83
CA TYR A 39 -1.01 0.40 -8.77
C TYR A 39 -1.76 -0.87 -9.19
N SER A 40 -2.38 -1.58 -8.25
CA SER A 40 -3.25 -2.74 -8.54
C SER A 40 -4.43 -2.36 -9.45
N LEU A 41 -5.10 -1.23 -9.18
CA LEU A 41 -6.14 -0.71 -10.07
C LEU A 41 -5.58 -0.41 -11.46
N LYS A 42 -4.45 0.29 -11.56
CA LYS A 42 -3.84 0.65 -12.85
C LYS A 42 -3.52 -0.57 -13.73
N GLN A 43 -3.17 -1.71 -13.12
CA GLN A 43 -2.90 -2.96 -13.85
C GLN A 43 -4.17 -3.71 -14.26
N ALA A 44 -5.32 -3.41 -13.65
CA ALA A 44 -6.56 -4.09 -13.97
C ALA A 44 -7.21 -3.57 -15.27
N PRO A 45 -7.94 -4.41 -16.01
CA PRO A 45 -8.73 -3.96 -17.14
C PRO A 45 -9.64 -2.79 -16.76
N GLN A 46 -9.63 -1.73 -17.57
CA GLN A 46 -10.41 -0.51 -17.36
C GLN A 46 -10.15 0.21 -16.01
N TRP A 47 -9.05 -0.12 -15.33
CA TRP A 47 -8.71 0.38 -14.00
C TRP A 47 -9.74 0.10 -12.92
N ARG A 48 -10.39 -1.07 -13.00
CA ARG A 48 -11.46 -1.48 -12.11
C ARG A 48 -11.17 -2.85 -11.50
N LEU A 49 -11.40 -2.96 -10.19
CA LEU A 49 -11.36 -4.22 -9.44
C LEU A 49 -12.57 -4.31 -8.53
N ARG A 50 -13.04 -5.53 -8.26
CA ARG A 50 -13.97 -5.76 -7.15
C ARG A 50 -13.22 -5.52 -5.84
N MET A 51 -13.93 -5.14 -4.79
CA MET A 51 -13.32 -4.92 -3.47
C MET A 51 -12.62 -6.17 -2.93
N SER A 52 -13.14 -7.37 -3.23
CA SER A 52 -12.50 -8.65 -2.89
C SER A 52 -11.14 -8.79 -3.56
N ASP A 53 -11.10 -8.58 -4.87
CA ASP A 53 -9.91 -8.79 -5.69
C ASP A 53 -8.85 -7.72 -5.36
N LEU A 54 -9.31 -6.50 -5.06
CA LEU A 54 -8.45 -5.44 -4.55
C LEU A 54 -7.82 -5.84 -3.21
N ALA A 55 -8.60 -6.44 -2.30
CA ALA A 55 -8.10 -6.90 -1.01
C ALA A 55 -7.09 -8.05 -1.12
N ASP A 56 -7.26 -8.93 -2.12
CA ASP A 56 -6.31 -10.01 -2.38
C ASP A 56 -5.02 -9.49 -3.06
N SER A 57 -5.07 -8.32 -3.71
CA SER A 57 -3.93 -7.70 -4.41
C SER A 57 -2.98 -6.88 -3.51
N VAL A 58 -3.39 -6.56 -2.29
CA VAL A 58 -2.59 -5.76 -1.34
C VAL A 58 -2.47 -6.47 -0.01
N ALA A 59 -1.38 -6.23 0.73
CA ALA A 59 -1.14 -6.82 2.04
C ALA A 59 -1.97 -6.17 3.17
N LEU A 60 -3.28 -5.98 2.95
CA LEU A 60 -4.22 -5.40 3.90
C LEU A 60 -5.36 -6.37 4.21
N THR A 61 -5.88 -6.25 5.43
CA THR A 61 -7.16 -6.90 5.75
C THR A 61 -8.30 -6.27 4.94
N ARG A 62 -9.41 -7.00 4.73
CA ARG A 62 -10.61 -6.48 4.03
C ARG A 62 -11.13 -5.16 4.63
N SER A 63 -11.15 -5.06 5.96
CA SER A 63 -11.51 -3.83 6.66
C SER A 63 -10.45 -2.73 6.47
N GLY A 64 -9.18 -3.08 6.35
CA GLY A 64 -8.09 -2.17 5.99
C GLY A 64 -8.28 -1.57 4.59
N VAL A 65 -8.56 -2.41 3.60
CA VAL A 65 -8.83 -2.00 2.20
C VAL A 65 -10.03 -1.07 2.13
N THR A 66 -11.11 -1.40 2.85
CA THR A 66 -12.31 -0.54 2.90
C THR A 66 -11.97 0.87 3.39
N ARG A 67 -11.12 1.00 4.43
CA ARG A 67 -10.67 2.30 4.95
C ARG A 67 -9.78 3.02 3.96
N ALA A 68 -8.82 2.33 3.34
CA ALA A 68 -7.94 2.88 2.32
C ALA A 68 -8.74 3.44 1.12
N VAL A 69 -9.64 2.64 0.53
CA VAL A 69 -10.52 3.10 -0.55
C VAL A 69 -11.35 4.30 -0.11
N SER A 70 -11.92 4.28 1.11
CA SER A 70 -12.72 5.41 1.60
C SER A 70 -11.90 6.71 1.69
N ARG A 71 -10.63 6.64 2.11
CA ARG A 71 -9.72 7.80 2.08
C ARG A 71 -9.42 8.25 0.66
N LEU A 72 -9.11 7.33 -0.25
CA LEU A 72 -8.79 7.66 -1.63
C LEU A 72 -9.98 8.25 -2.40
N VAL A 73 -11.21 7.82 -2.11
CA VAL A 73 -12.44 8.43 -2.63
C VAL A 73 -12.58 9.87 -2.14
N LYS A 74 -12.36 10.14 -0.84
CA LYS A 74 -12.39 11.50 -0.29
C LYS A 74 -11.38 12.44 -0.94
N ARG A 75 -10.30 11.88 -1.48
CA ARG A 75 -9.26 12.60 -2.22
C ARG A 75 -9.48 12.63 -3.74
N SER A 76 -10.60 12.10 -4.22
CA SER A 76 -10.93 12.01 -5.65
C SER A 76 -9.91 11.23 -6.48
N LEU A 77 -9.13 10.34 -5.86
CA LEU A 77 -8.15 9.50 -6.56
C LEU A 77 -8.75 8.20 -7.10
N VAL A 78 -9.87 7.76 -6.52
CA VAL A 78 -10.63 6.59 -6.96
C VAL A 78 -12.13 6.87 -6.83
N CYS A 79 -12.97 6.08 -7.51
CA CYS A 79 -14.42 6.10 -7.34
C CYS A 79 -14.96 4.68 -7.12
N ARG A 80 -16.19 4.60 -6.61
CA ARG A 80 -16.96 3.35 -6.52
C ARG A 80 -18.07 3.39 -7.57
N GLN A 81 -18.31 2.27 -8.24
CA GLN A 81 -19.34 2.09 -9.26
C GLN A 81 -20.06 0.76 -9.02
#